data_AF-T0VIM3-F1
#
_entry.id   AF-T0VIM3-F1
#
_cell.length_a   1.000
_cell.length_b   1.000
_cell.length_c   1.000
_cell.angle_alpha   90.00
_cell.angle_beta   90.00
_cell.angle_gamma   90.00
#
_symmetry.space_group_name_H-M   'P 1'
#
loop_
_entity.id
_entity.type
_entity.pdbx_description
1 polymer ?
#
loop_
_entity_poly.entity_id
_entity_poly.type
_entity_poly.pdbx_seq_one_letter_code
_entity_poly.pdbx_strand_id
1 'polypeptide(L)'
;MQQNPLDVEDKDDMLNDVCDMIDDYDIANMRELRRFVRNHGSEHNLPSMKVINSVLRSHTGLVRLYFDAVYQERKYGSKIDEETGEIL
;
A
#
# COMPACT_ATOMS: atom_id res chain seq x y z
N MET A 1 21.06 12.46 14.84
CA MET A 1 21.25 11.01 14.59
C MET A 1 21.24 10.84 13.09
N GLN A 2 22.33 10.32 12.52
CA GLN A 2 22.40 10.07 11.08
C GLN A 2 21.72 8.72 10.83
N GLN A 3 20.65 8.70 10.04
CA GLN A 3 20.00 7.44 9.65
C GLN A 3 20.93 6.68 8.70
N ASN A 4 21.03 5.36 8.87
CA ASN A 4 21.83 4.49 8.02
C ASN A 4 21.15 4.40 6.64
N PRO A 5 21.83 4.66 5.51
CA PRO A 5 21.21 4.64 4.17
C PRO A 5 20.46 3.34 3.86
N LEU A 6 21.00 2.19 4.28
CA LEU A 6 20.34 0.88 4.16
C LEU A 6 18.98 0.82 4.88
N ASP A 7 18.83 1.45 6.05
CA ASP A 7 17.56 1.48 6.82
C ASP A 7 16.53 2.48 6.24
N VAL A 8 16.95 3.33 5.29
CA VAL A 8 16.04 4.18 4.52
C VAL A 8 15.56 3.43 3.29
N GLU A 9 16.47 2.84 2.51
CA GLU A 9 16.13 2.01 1.36
C GLU A 9 15.18 0.86 1.74
N ASP A 10 15.48 0.12 2.82
CA ASP A 10 14.61 -0.97 3.30
C ASP A 10 13.19 -0.50 3.67
N LYS A 11 13.04 0.75 4.13
CA LYS A 11 11.72 1.32 4.47
C LYS A 11 10.98 1.83 3.26
N ASP A 12 11.70 2.38 2.28
CA ASP A 12 11.10 2.84 1.03
C ASP A 12 10.63 1.65 0.18
N ASP A 13 11.41 0.57 0.13
CA ASP A 13 11.00 -0.69 -0.51
C ASP A 13 9.74 -1.26 0.17
N MET A 14 9.72 -1.29 1.51
CA MET A 14 8.52 -1.73 2.24
C MET A 14 7.32 -0.82 2.04
N LEU A 15 7.53 0.48 1.83
CA LEU A 15 6.45 1.40 1.50
C LEU A 15 5.86 1.06 0.14
N ASN A 16 6.70 0.79 -0.86
CA ASN A 16 6.29 0.38 -2.20
C ASN A 16 5.51 -0.93 -2.15
N ASP A 17 6.01 -1.96 -1.45
CA ASP A 17 5.31 -3.24 -1.28
C ASP A 17 3.90 -3.07 -0.66
N VAL A 18 3.75 -2.14 0.28
CA VAL A 18 2.44 -1.84 0.89
C VAL A 18 1.54 -1.09 -0.08
N CYS A 19 2.08 -0.18 -0.89
CA CYS A 19 1.35 0.52 -1.94
C CYS A 19 0.86 -0.43 -3.03
N ASP A 20 1.71 -1.33 -3.52
CA ASP A 20 1.37 -2.35 -4.52
C ASP A 20 0.28 -3.28 -3.98
N MET A 21 0.40 -3.74 -2.73
CA MET A 21 -0.65 -4.52 -2.08
C MET A 21 -1.98 -3.76 -1.94
N ILE A 22 -1.92 -2.44 -1.73
CA ILE A 22 -3.14 -1.63 -1.67
C ILE A 22 -3.84 -1.64 -3.04
N ASP A 23 -3.07 -1.53 -4.11
CA ASP A 23 -3.57 -1.53 -5.48
C ASP A 23 -4.07 -2.92 -5.90
N ASP A 24 -3.21 -3.93 -5.85
CA ASP A 24 -3.46 -5.30 -6.31
C ASP A 24 -4.66 -5.98 -5.64
N TYR A 25 -4.93 -5.63 -4.37
CA TYR A 25 -6.02 -6.20 -3.58
C TYR A 25 -7.18 -5.23 -3.35
N ASP A 26 -7.21 -4.12 -4.09
CA ASP A 26 -8.22 -3.08 -3.99
C ASP A 26 -8.39 -2.58 -2.54
N ILE A 27 -7.38 -2.46 -1.71
CA ILE A 27 -7.57 -2.13 -0.29
C ILE A 27 -7.94 -0.64 -0.14
N ALA A 28 -9.18 -0.31 0.26
CA ALA A 28 -9.63 1.09 0.22
C ALA A 28 -9.35 1.89 1.51
N ASN A 29 -8.79 1.28 2.56
CA ASN A 29 -8.50 1.95 3.83
C ASN A 29 -7.65 1.10 4.80
N MET A 30 -7.15 1.76 5.86
CA MET A 30 -6.36 1.12 6.94
C MET A 30 -7.06 -0.05 7.64
N ARG A 31 -8.40 -0.08 7.71
CA ARG A 31 -9.12 -1.19 8.37
C ARG A 31 -9.08 -2.45 7.50
N GLU A 32 -9.23 -2.29 6.20
CA GLU A 32 -9.06 -3.36 5.21
C GLU A 32 -7.61 -3.83 5.18
N LEU A 33 -6.63 -2.92 5.12
CA LEU A 33 -5.21 -3.28 5.17
C LEU A 33 -4.89 -4.13 6.40
N ARG A 34 -5.36 -3.71 7.58
CA ARG A 34 -5.17 -4.47 8.82
C ARG A 34 -5.78 -5.88 8.77
N ARG A 35 -6.95 -6.02 8.13
CA ARG A 35 -7.61 -7.32 7.99
C ARG A 35 -6.86 -8.20 7.00
N PHE A 36 -6.42 -7.63 5.88
CA PHE A 36 -5.64 -8.31 4.86
C PHE A 36 -4.34 -8.86 5.45
N VAL A 37 -3.52 -8.00 6.05
CA VAL A 37 -2.24 -8.42 6.68
C VAL A 37 -2.45 -9.47 7.76
N ARG A 38 -3.53 -9.36 8.56
CA ARG A 38 -3.81 -10.36 9.60
C ARG A 38 -4.16 -11.73 9.03
N ASN A 39 -4.87 -11.76 7.91
CA ASN A 39 -5.40 -13.00 7.34
C ASN A 39 -4.44 -13.65 6.34
N HIS A 40 -3.68 -12.84 5.60
CA HIS A 40 -2.82 -13.27 4.48
C HIS A 40 -1.35 -12.91 4.66
N GLY A 41 -0.98 -12.18 5.72
CA GLY A 41 0.39 -11.66 5.89
C GLY A 41 1.48 -12.73 5.85
N SER A 42 1.21 -13.93 6.40
CA SER A 42 2.16 -15.04 6.35
C SER A 42 2.34 -15.64 4.95
N GLU A 43 1.32 -15.55 4.09
CA GLU A 43 1.35 -16.08 2.71
C GLU A 43 2.16 -15.17 1.79
N HIS A 44 2.13 -13.87 2.07
CA HIS A 44 2.80 -12.83 1.29
C HIS A 44 4.14 -12.37 1.89
N ASN A 45 4.70 -13.09 2.87
CA ASN A 45 5.91 -12.70 3.61
C ASN A 45 5.85 -11.27 4.18
N LEU A 46 4.65 -10.78 4.51
CA LEU A 46 4.45 -9.42 4.97
C LEU A 46 4.85 -9.28 6.43
N PRO A 47 5.51 -8.16 6.79
CA PRO A 47 5.84 -7.89 8.16
C PRO A 47 4.57 -7.58 8.97
N SER A 48 4.67 -7.70 10.30
CA SER A 48 3.53 -7.40 11.17
C SER A 48 3.00 -5.97 10.97
N MET A 49 1.71 -5.76 11.23
CA MET A 49 1.12 -4.41 11.21
C MET A 49 1.87 -3.39 12.08
N LYS A 50 2.59 -3.81 13.12
CA LYS A 50 3.43 -2.92 13.93
C LYS A 50 4.56 -2.29 13.11
N VAL A 51 5.20 -3.10 12.27
CA VAL A 51 6.31 -2.69 11.40
C VAL A 51 5.77 -1.87 10.23
N ILE A 52 4.71 -2.32 9.58
CA ILE A 52 4.02 -1.57 8.51
C ILE A 52 3.64 -0.17 9.02
N ASN A 53 2.95 -0.08 10.17
CA ASN A 53 2.60 1.21 10.76
C ASN A 53 3.81 2.10 11.06
N SER A 54 5.01 1.55 11.28
CA SER A 54 6.21 2.35 11.49
C SER A 54 6.72 3.01 10.21
N VAL A 55 6.57 2.34 9.07
CA VAL A 55 6.91 2.88 7.74
C VAL A 55 5.86 3.90 7.28
N LEU A 56 4.57 3.56 7.39
CA LEU A 56 3.49 4.43 6.91
C LEU A 56 3.37 5.76 7.67
N ARG A 57 3.85 5.83 8.92
CA ARG A 57 3.79 7.06 9.74
C ARG A 57 4.50 8.25 9.10
N SER A 58 5.57 8.01 8.35
CA SER A 58 6.29 9.06 7.64
C SER A 58 5.65 9.43 6.29
N HIS A 59 4.69 8.64 5.80
CA HIS A 59 4.17 8.68 4.42
C HIS A 59 2.64 8.72 4.35
N THR A 60 1.98 9.23 5.40
CA THR A 60 0.51 9.18 5.52
C THR A 60 -0.24 9.83 4.35
N GLY A 61 0.34 10.88 3.73
CA GLY A 61 -0.23 11.53 2.55
C GLY A 61 -0.23 10.63 1.31
N LEU A 62 0.89 9.95 1.03
CA LEU A 62 0.99 9.04 -0.10
C LEU A 62 0.03 7.86 0.06
N VAL A 63 0.04 7.23 1.24
CA VAL A 63 -0.86 6.10 1.55
C VAL A 63 -2.33 6.50 1.40
N ARG A 64 -2.68 7.73 1.78
CA ARG A 64 -4.03 8.25 1.57
C ARG A 64 -4.38 8.38 0.08
N LEU A 65 -3.45 8.81 -0.77
CA LEU A 65 -3.70 8.91 -2.22
C LEU A 65 -4.04 7.54 -2.82
N TYR A 66 -3.31 6.48 -2.44
CA TYR A 66 -3.62 5.11 -2.85
C TYR A 66 -5.02 4.68 -2.38
N PHE A 67 -5.34 4.86 -1.09
CA PHE A 67 -6.67 4.52 -0.58
C PHE A 67 -7.80 5.31 -1.25
N ASP A 68 -7.59 6.62 -1.48
CA ASP A 68 -8.57 7.49 -2.12
C ASP A 68 -8.77 7.11 -3.60
N ALA A 69 -7.72 6.68 -4.31
CA ALA A 69 -7.79 6.18 -5.68
C ALA A 69 -8.63 4.90 -5.76
N VAL A 70 -8.25 3.86 -5.00
CA VAL A 70 -9.00 2.59 -4.92
C VAL A 70 -10.47 2.82 -4.55
N TYR A 71 -10.74 3.69 -3.57
CA TYR A 71 -12.11 4.02 -3.19
C TYR A 71 -12.90 4.67 -4.35
N GLN A 72 -12.28 5.58 -5.09
CA GLN A 72 -12.91 6.25 -6.24
C GLN A 72 -13.21 5.25 -7.35
N GLU A 73 -12.26 4.40 -7.71
CA GLU A 73 -12.45 3.39 -8.77
C GLU A 73 -13.53 2.38 -8.42
N ARG A 74 -13.54 1.87 -7.18
CA ARG A 74 -14.63 1.00 -6.70
C ARG A 74 -16.01 1.65 -6.78
N LYS A 75 -16.09 2.97 -6.54
CA LYS A 75 -17.36 3.69 -6.45
C LYS A 75 -17.88 4.12 -7.82
N TYR A 76 -17.00 4.55 -8.70
CA TYR A 76 -17.36 5.18 -9.97
C TYR A 76 -17.04 4.31 -11.18
N GLY A 77 -16.31 3.21 -10.98
CA GLY A 77 -15.64 2.45 -12.03
C GLY A 77 -14.39 3.18 -12.51
N SER A 78 -13.44 2.42 -13.04
CA SER A 78 -12.34 2.93 -13.83
C SER A 78 -12.49 2.48 -15.28
N LYS A 79 -12.04 3.32 -16.20
CA LYS A 79 -11.97 3.02 -17.62
C LYS A 79 -10.50 3.01 -17.98
N ILE A 80 -9.88 1.86 -17.81
CA ILE A 80 -8.45 1.68 -18.02
C ILE A 80 -8.28 0.50 -18.96
N ASP A 81 -7.34 0.62 -19.87
CA ASP A 81 -6.83 -0.51 -20.63
C ASP A 81 -5.84 -1.29 -19.75
N GLU A 82 -6.21 -2.50 -19.33
CA GLU A 82 -5.41 -3.31 -18.39
C GLU A 82 -4.05 -3.77 -18.96
N GLU A 83 -3.85 -3.73 -20.28
CA GLU A 83 -2.58 -4.10 -20.91
C GLU A 83 -1.58 -2.94 -20.91
N THR A 84 -2.07 -1.71 -21.08
CA THR A 84 -1.24 -0.51 -21.27
C THR A 84 -1.24 0.45 -20.08
N GLY A 85 -2.27 0.41 -19.23
CA GLY A 85 -2.50 1.35 -18.14
C GLY A 85 -3.08 2.70 -18.60
N GLU A 86 -3.48 2.84 -19.87
CA GLU A 86 -4.03 4.08 -20.40
C GLU A 86 -5.52 4.26 -20.03
N ILE A 87 -5.96 5.51 -19.86
CA ILE A 87 -7.36 5.84 -19.57
C ILE A 87 -8.20 5.82 -20.87
N LEU A 88 -9.36 5.15 -20.84
CA LEU A 88 -10.31 4.96 -21.95
C LEU A 88 -11.50 5.94 -21.98
#